data_AF-A0A449B1S8-F1
#
_entry.id   AF-A0A449B1S8-F1
#
_cell.length_a   1.000
_cell.length_b   1.000
_cell.length_c   1.000
_cell.angle_alpha   90.00
_cell.angle_beta   90.00
_cell.angle_gamma   90.00
#
_symmetry.space_group_name_H-M   'P 1'
#
loop_
_entity.id
_entity.type
_entity.pdbx_description
1 polymer ?
#
loop_
_entity_poly.entity_id
_entity_poly.type
_entity_poly.pdbx_seq_one_letter_code
_entity_poly.pdbx_strand_id
1 'polypeptide(L)'
;MFGIYDRSFLKLNSVGELWNLEHKFRKFIIANGIAIFILFLTSVIASILMIVYRPDIISFYTNIAAKIYKEQEKVTASANSGWNSLFWSNIWPTLFLFIFGILFVRSAYTSYIEKNFMKLTTSNFVIFILLMVSFGWISNLSSLGKDVLNLPFVPIFSLLITNIILGIISVIFITWHVYLIKMSFARATRLETIRAMSQEFSKFSQQNPFGFNYPPFNGANAEQATSDENQNQNPNYAQEEIKKPQDLEKDKQIQKLLELKTEQLYKMAEVLGIFGFKELSKEELAEKIYIYTRKKSYKA
;
A
#
# COMPACT_ATOMS: atom_id res chain seq x y z
N MET A 1 7.79 29.67 -13.51
CA MET A 1 8.76 28.57 -13.24
C MET A 1 8.14 27.34 -12.55
N PHE A 2 6.81 27.08 -12.65
CA PHE A 2 6.14 25.94 -11.98
C PHE A 2 5.53 24.89 -12.93
N GLY A 3 5.79 24.96 -14.25
CA GLY A 3 5.20 24.02 -15.22
C GLY A 3 5.63 22.56 -15.09
N ILE A 4 6.68 22.27 -14.31
CA ILE A 4 7.15 20.91 -14.01
C ILE A 4 6.25 20.23 -12.96
N TYR A 5 5.54 21.00 -12.13
CA TYR A 5 4.69 20.52 -11.05
C TYR A 5 3.20 20.59 -11.35
N ASP A 6 2.82 20.82 -12.60
CA ASP A 6 1.41 20.85 -12.98
C ASP A 6 0.76 19.48 -12.72
N ARG A 7 -0.20 19.46 -11.79
CA ARG A 7 -0.94 18.26 -11.37
C ARG A 7 -2.23 18.05 -12.17
N SER A 8 -2.44 18.80 -13.26
CA SER A 8 -3.58 18.64 -14.16
C SER A 8 -3.77 17.19 -14.64
N PHE A 9 -2.67 16.44 -14.80
CA PHE A 9 -2.69 15.03 -15.21
C PHE A 9 -3.47 14.11 -14.24
N LEU A 10 -3.65 14.48 -12.98
CA LEU A 10 -4.42 13.69 -12.01
C LEU A 10 -5.93 13.61 -12.35
N LYS A 11 -6.41 14.51 -13.21
CA LYS A 11 -7.81 14.55 -13.67
C LYS A 11 -8.05 13.66 -14.90
N LEU A 12 -6.98 13.20 -15.56
CA LEU A 12 -7.09 12.35 -16.75
C LEU A 12 -7.52 10.94 -16.35
N ASN A 13 -8.42 10.35 -17.14
CA ASN A 13 -9.06 9.07 -16.82
C ASN A 13 -8.67 7.95 -17.81
N SER A 14 -7.83 8.24 -18.81
CA SER A 14 -7.33 7.24 -19.76
C SER A 14 -5.81 7.12 -19.72
N VAL A 15 -5.32 5.89 -19.90
CA VAL A 15 -3.89 5.58 -19.99
C VAL A 15 -3.26 6.24 -21.21
N GLY A 16 -3.98 6.30 -22.34
CA GLY A 16 -3.47 6.95 -23.57
C GLY A 16 -3.26 8.45 -23.40
N GLU A 17 -4.20 9.14 -22.76
CA GLU A 17 -4.09 10.58 -22.44
C GLU A 17 -2.90 10.86 -21.51
N LEU A 18 -2.72 10.03 -20.49
CA LEU A 18 -1.57 10.12 -19.58
C LEU A 18 -0.26 9.86 -20.33
N TRP A 19 -0.23 8.88 -21.23
CA TRP A 19 0.98 8.55 -22.00
C TRP A 19 1.41 9.69 -22.94
N ASN A 20 0.48 10.50 -23.45
CA ASN A 20 0.82 11.69 -24.24
C ASN A 20 1.65 12.72 -23.43
N LEU A 21 1.58 12.67 -22.09
CA LEU A 21 2.38 13.49 -21.19
C LEU A 21 3.69 12.82 -20.73
N GLU A 22 4.05 11.66 -21.29
CA GLU A 22 5.23 10.87 -20.89
C GLU A 22 6.52 11.71 -20.83
N HIS A 23 6.76 12.58 -21.80
CA HIS A 23 7.94 13.43 -21.85
C HIS A 23 8.12 14.32 -20.60
N LYS A 24 7.03 14.68 -19.91
CA LYS A 24 7.06 15.39 -18.62
C LYS A 24 7.43 14.43 -17.48
N PHE A 25 6.89 13.23 -17.50
CA PHE A 25 7.12 12.20 -16.47
C PHE A 25 8.53 11.62 -16.52
N ARG A 26 9.12 11.48 -17.71
CA ARG A 26 10.47 10.97 -17.94
C ARG A 26 11.51 11.63 -17.05
N LYS A 27 11.44 12.96 -16.93
CA LYS A 27 12.40 13.75 -16.16
C LYS A 27 12.41 13.33 -14.69
N PHE A 28 11.23 13.11 -14.10
CA PHE A 28 11.10 12.65 -12.72
C PHE A 28 11.55 11.20 -12.55
N ILE A 29 11.24 10.32 -13.51
CA ILE A 29 11.66 8.92 -13.47
C ILE A 29 13.19 8.81 -13.54
N ILE A 30 13.83 9.55 -14.46
CA ILE A 30 15.29 9.60 -14.58
C ILE A 30 15.90 10.23 -13.32
N ALA A 31 15.37 11.35 -12.85
CA ALA A 31 15.84 12.01 -11.63
C ALA A 31 15.75 11.08 -10.41
N ASN A 32 14.71 10.24 -10.32
CA ASN A 32 14.57 9.26 -9.26
C ASN A 32 15.62 8.15 -9.36
N GLY A 33 15.91 7.68 -10.59
CA GLY A 33 17.01 6.74 -10.82
C GLY A 33 18.38 7.32 -10.40
N ILE A 34 18.65 8.56 -10.77
CA ILE A 34 19.88 9.29 -10.38
C ILE A 34 19.93 9.46 -8.86
N ALA A 35 18.83 9.84 -8.21
CA ALA A 35 18.79 10.02 -6.76
C ALA A 35 19.07 8.70 -6.01
N ILE A 36 18.45 7.59 -6.44
CA ILE A 36 18.74 6.25 -5.88
C ILE A 36 20.22 5.90 -6.06
N PHE A 37 20.79 6.19 -7.24
CA PHE A 37 22.20 5.89 -7.53
C PHE A 37 23.15 6.72 -6.68
N ILE A 38 22.89 8.01 -6.48
CA ILE A 38 23.70 8.88 -5.61
C ILE A 38 23.64 8.37 -4.16
N LEU A 39 22.44 8.07 -3.64
CA LEU A 39 22.27 7.52 -2.29
C LEU A 39 22.98 6.17 -2.12
N PHE A 40 22.98 5.34 -3.16
CA PHE A 40 23.73 4.08 -3.16
C PHE A 40 25.23 4.35 -3.09
N LEU A 41 25.76 5.25 -3.92
CA LEU A 41 27.20 5.55 -3.98
C LEU A 41 27.71 6.10 -2.64
N THR A 42 26.99 7.04 -2.03
CA THR A 42 27.36 7.58 -0.72
C THR A 42 27.30 6.54 0.39
N SER A 43 26.34 5.61 0.34
CA SER A 43 26.24 4.48 1.27
C SER A 43 27.40 3.47 1.10
N VAL A 44 27.82 3.22 -0.14
CA VAL A 44 29.02 2.41 -0.44
C VAL A 44 30.28 3.08 0.11
N ILE A 45 30.46 4.39 -0.11
CA ILE A 45 31.59 5.14 0.43
C ILE A 45 31.61 5.04 1.96
N ALA A 46 30.47 5.25 2.63
CA ALA A 46 30.37 5.09 4.08
C ALA A 46 30.76 3.68 4.54
N SER A 47 30.34 2.64 3.80
CA SER A 47 30.71 1.24 4.09
C SER A 47 32.21 0.99 3.96
N ILE A 48 32.83 1.54 2.92
CA ILE A 48 34.28 1.46 2.71
C ILE A 48 35.02 2.15 3.86
N LEU A 49 34.58 3.34 4.27
CA LEU A 49 35.18 4.05 5.40
C LEU A 49 35.09 3.27 6.72
N MET A 50 33.99 2.54 6.97
CA MET A 50 33.87 1.67 8.15
C MET A 50 34.87 0.50 8.16
N ILE A 51 35.27 0.02 6.98
CA ILE A 51 36.30 -1.01 6.83
C ILE A 51 37.68 -0.40 7.04
N VAL A 52 37.96 0.74 6.38
CA VAL A 52 39.25 1.45 6.46
C VAL A 52 39.55 1.87 7.90
N TYR A 53 38.58 2.45 8.59
CA TYR A 53 38.74 2.90 9.98
C TYR A 53 38.42 1.84 11.04
N ARG A 54 38.32 0.57 10.64
CA ARG A 54 38.02 -0.53 11.57
C ARG A 54 38.94 -0.54 12.81
N PRO A 55 40.28 -0.39 12.70
CA PRO A 55 41.15 -0.42 13.88
C PRO A 55 40.82 0.70 14.88
N ASP A 56 40.58 1.91 14.38
CA ASP A 56 40.27 3.08 15.21
C ASP A 56 38.90 2.94 15.89
N ILE A 57 37.90 2.42 15.18
CA ILE A 57 36.57 2.15 15.73
C ILE A 57 36.65 1.08 16.83
N ILE A 58 37.40 -0.01 16.60
CA ILE A 58 37.58 -1.07 17.60
C ILE A 58 38.33 -0.55 18.83
N SER A 59 39.39 0.24 18.63
CA SER A 59 40.13 0.90 19.72
C SER A 59 39.21 1.79 20.56
N PHE A 60 38.36 2.58 19.89
CA PHE A 60 37.38 3.42 20.56
C PHE A 60 36.41 2.62 21.43
N TYR A 61 35.78 1.58 20.87
CA TYR A 61 34.87 0.74 21.67
C TYR A 61 35.60 -0.03 22.76
N THR A 62 36.86 -0.40 22.56
CA THR A 62 37.71 -1.03 23.58
C THR A 62 37.90 -0.09 24.76
N ASN A 63 38.17 1.20 24.52
CA ASN A 63 38.32 2.21 25.56
C ASN A 63 37.01 2.45 26.35
N ILE A 64 35.85 2.36 25.69
CA ILE A 64 34.55 2.42 26.37
C ILE A 64 34.33 1.16 27.20
N ALA A 65 34.50 -0.02 26.59
CA ALA A 65 34.24 -1.29 27.24
C ALA A 65 35.18 -1.55 28.43
N ALA A 66 36.44 -1.10 28.37
CA ALA A 66 37.40 -1.17 29.47
C ALA A 66 36.99 -0.35 30.71
N LYS A 67 36.12 0.66 30.54
CA LYS A 67 35.55 1.41 31.68
C LYS A 67 34.41 0.66 32.37
N ILE A 68 33.77 -0.28 31.66
CA ILE A 68 32.58 -1.01 32.11
C ILE A 68 32.97 -2.41 32.61
N TYR A 69 33.87 -3.09 31.90
CA TYR A 69 34.26 -4.46 32.15
C TYR A 69 35.72 -4.53 32.62
N LYS A 70 35.98 -5.39 33.62
CA LYS A 70 37.34 -5.64 34.14
C LYS A 70 38.06 -6.78 33.42
N GLU A 71 37.33 -7.67 32.75
CA GLU A 71 37.86 -8.84 32.05
C GLU A 71 38.19 -8.49 30.60
N GLN A 72 39.43 -8.72 30.17
CA GLN A 72 39.92 -8.38 28.83
C GLN A 72 39.11 -9.08 27.71
N GLU A 73 38.65 -10.30 27.95
CA GLU A 73 37.82 -11.04 27.00
C GLU A 73 36.48 -10.34 26.75
N LYS A 74 35.80 -9.90 27.81
CA LYS A 74 34.53 -9.15 27.72
C LYS A 74 34.69 -7.80 27.05
N VAL A 75 35.81 -7.11 27.30
CA VAL A 75 36.16 -5.85 26.63
C VAL A 75 36.27 -6.07 25.12
N THR A 76 37.05 -7.07 24.70
CA THR A 76 37.30 -7.38 23.29
C THR A 76 36.02 -7.83 22.58
N ALA A 77 35.21 -8.67 23.23
CA ALA A 77 33.94 -9.13 22.69
C ALA A 77 32.93 -7.97 22.51
N SER A 78 32.83 -7.09 23.51
CA SER A 78 31.97 -5.91 23.45
C SER A 78 32.41 -4.95 22.33
N ALA A 79 33.72 -4.72 22.17
CA ALA A 79 34.24 -3.85 21.12
C ALA A 79 33.99 -4.39 19.72
N ASN A 80 34.21 -5.68 19.51
CA ASN A 80 33.89 -6.34 18.24
C ASN A 80 32.38 -6.35 17.97
N SER A 81 31.56 -6.54 19.00
CA SER A 81 30.09 -6.47 18.86
C SER A 81 29.62 -5.07 18.46
N GLY A 82 30.19 -4.02 19.07
CA GLY A 82 29.94 -2.62 18.69
C GLY A 82 30.27 -2.36 17.23
N TRP A 83 31.50 -2.70 16.81
CA TRP A 83 31.90 -2.56 15.41
C TRP A 83 31.05 -3.40 14.45
N ASN A 84 30.73 -4.66 14.79
CA ASN A 84 29.87 -5.52 13.96
C ASN A 84 28.47 -4.93 13.80
N SER A 85 27.87 -4.46 14.89
CA SER A 85 26.55 -3.82 14.87
C SER A 85 26.56 -2.60 13.94
N LEU A 86 27.60 -1.75 14.06
CA LEU A 86 27.81 -0.63 13.16
C LEU A 86 27.99 -1.11 11.71
N PHE A 87 28.90 -2.04 11.44
CA PHE A 87 29.16 -2.49 10.08
C PHE A 87 27.90 -3.06 9.40
N TRP A 88 27.18 -3.96 10.08
CA TRP A 88 26.00 -4.62 9.52
C TRP A 88 24.81 -3.66 9.35
N SER A 89 24.62 -2.70 10.26
CA SER A 89 23.53 -1.73 10.12
C SER A 89 23.75 -0.73 8.98
N ASN A 90 24.96 -0.63 8.42
CA ASN A 90 25.23 0.16 7.20
C ASN A 90 25.22 -0.69 5.91
N ILE A 91 25.66 -1.95 5.99
CA ILE A 91 25.71 -2.82 4.81
C ILE A 91 24.31 -3.21 4.32
N TRP A 92 23.36 -3.48 5.24
CA TRP A 92 22.00 -3.88 4.88
C TRP A 92 21.25 -2.82 4.05
N PRO A 93 21.20 -1.53 4.46
CA PRO A 93 20.64 -0.47 3.63
C PRO A 93 21.33 -0.33 2.27
N THR A 94 22.65 -0.47 2.24
CA THR A 94 23.44 -0.39 0.99
C THR A 94 23.04 -1.48 0.00
N LEU A 95 22.94 -2.72 0.47
CA LEU A 95 22.47 -3.86 -0.34
C LEU A 95 21.02 -3.67 -0.79
N PHE A 96 20.17 -3.16 0.11
CA PHE A 96 18.77 -2.90 -0.20
C PHE A 96 18.62 -1.82 -1.28
N LEU A 97 19.41 -0.74 -1.22
CA LEU A 97 19.47 0.29 -2.27
C LEU A 97 19.93 -0.30 -3.61
N PHE A 98 20.92 -1.18 -3.60
CA PHE A 98 21.41 -1.85 -4.81
C PHE A 98 20.33 -2.71 -5.47
N ILE A 99 19.72 -3.61 -4.70
CA ILE A 99 18.63 -4.48 -5.18
C ILE A 99 17.48 -3.62 -5.70
N PHE A 100 17.11 -2.59 -4.96
CA PHE A 100 16.02 -1.71 -5.35
C PHE A 100 16.33 -0.87 -6.59
N GLY A 101 17.58 -0.46 -6.77
CA GLY A 101 18.04 0.20 -7.99
C GLY A 101 17.81 -0.70 -9.22
N ILE A 102 18.18 -1.98 -9.12
CA ILE A 102 17.93 -2.97 -10.19
C ILE A 102 16.43 -3.14 -10.45
N LEU A 103 15.63 -3.31 -9.39
CA LEU A 103 14.17 -3.44 -9.50
C LEU A 103 13.52 -2.19 -10.11
N PHE A 104 14.02 -1.00 -9.77
CA PHE A 104 13.55 0.26 -10.32
C PHE A 104 13.84 0.33 -11.82
N VAL A 105 15.08 0.07 -12.25
CA VAL A 105 15.47 0.06 -13.68
C VAL A 105 14.61 -0.94 -14.46
N ARG A 106 14.46 -2.17 -13.95
CA ARG A 106 13.59 -3.18 -14.56
C ARG A 106 12.14 -2.69 -14.67
N SER A 107 11.59 -2.11 -13.60
CA SER A 107 10.22 -1.61 -13.59
C SER A 107 10.00 -0.43 -14.55
N ALA A 108 10.98 0.46 -14.67
CA ALA A 108 10.95 1.57 -15.60
C ALA A 108 10.97 1.04 -17.03
N TYR A 109 11.88 0.13 -17.34
CA TYR A 109 11.96 -0.53 -18.64
C TYR A 109 10.64 -1.21 -19.04
N THR A 110 10.06 -2.02 -18.16
CA THR A 110 8.76 -2.66 -18.41
C THR A 110 7.65 -1.62 -18.61
N SER A 111 7.62 -0.56 -17.80
CA SER A 111 6.63 0.51 -17.94
C SER A 111 6.72 1.24 -19.27
N TYR A 112 7.94 1.39 -19.81
CA TYR A 112 8.17 1.99 -21.12
C TYR A 112 7.69 1.11 -22.27
N ILE A 113 7.94 -0.20 -22.20
CA ILE A 113 7.45 -1.17 -23.21
C ILE A 113 5.93 -1.19 -23.22
N GLU A 114 5.31 -1.27 -22.04
CA GLU A 114 3.86 -1.41 -21.89
C GLU A 114 3.12 -0.08 -22.04
N LYS A 115 3.85 1.04 -22.20
CA LYS A 115 3.30 2.40 -22.23
C LYS A 115 2.40 2.71 -21.02
N ASN A 116 2.77 2.19 -19.85
CA ASN A 116 2.00 2.30 -18.62
C ASN A 116 2.91 2.32 -17.38
N PHE A 117 2.89 3.43 -16.62
CA PHE A 117 3.69 3.58 -15.40
C PHE A 117 3.08 2.95 -14.13
N MET A 118 1.97 2.21 -14.23
CA MET A 118 1.38 1.51 -13.07
C MET A 118 2.35 0.51 -12.43
N LYS A 119 3.21 -0.13 -13.24
CA LYS A 119 4.17 -1.14 -12.77
C LYS A 119 5.47 -0.56 -12.19
N LEU A 120 5.60 0.77 -12.18
CA LEU A 120 6.80 1.42 -11.66
C LEU A 120 6.99 1.10 -10.15
N THR A 121 8.20 0.73 -9.76
CA THR A 121 8.50 0.43 -8.35
C THR A 121 8.50 1.73 -7.54
N THR A 122 7.84 1.72 -6.37
CA THR A 122 7.76 2.88 -5.48
C THR A 122 8.99 3.00 -4.58
N SER A 123 9.92 3.89 -4.91
CA SER A 123 11.13 4.15 -4.11
C SER A 123 10.88 4.76 -2.74
N ASN A 124 9.68 5.28 -2.46
CA ASN A 124 9.34 5.90 -1.18
C ASN A 124 9.65 4.97 0.01
N PHE A 125 9.34 3.68 -0.09
CA PHE A 125 9.55 2.72 0.99
C PHE A 125 11.04 2.50 1.28
N VAL A 126 11.87 2.45 0.24
CA VAL A 126 13.32 2.23 0.37
C VAL A 126 14.02 3.44 0.94
N ILE A 127 13.67 4.64 0.45
CA ILE A 127 14.21 5.87 1.00
C ILE A 127 13.76 6.04 2.45
N PHE A 128 12.52 5.67 2.78
CA PHE A 128 12.05 5.67 4.17
C PHE A 128 12.86 4.73 5.08
N ILE A 129 13.11 3.49 4.65
CA ILE A 129 13.98 2.56 5.41
C ILE A 129 15.38 3.15 5.59
N LEU A 130 15.97 3.71 4.54
CA LEU A 130 17.29 4.35 4.60
C LEU A 130 17.31 5.49 5.63
N LEU A 131 16.27 6.33 5.65
CA LEU A 131 16.13 7.43 6.60
C LEU A 131 15.97 6.91 8.03
N MET A 132 15.15 5.88 8.26
CA MET A 132 14.98 5.26 9.58
C MET A 132 16.29 4.71 10.11
N VAL A 133 17.04 3.99 9.27
CA VAL A 133 18.35 3.45 9.65
C VAL A 133 19.30 4.61 9.96
N SER A 134 19.46 5.57 9.05
CA SER A 134 20.34 6.72 9.24
C SER A 134 19.99 7.54 10.50
N PHE A 135 18.71 7.65 10.83
CA PHE A 135 18.26 8.32 12.06
C PHE A 135 18.60 7.51 13.31
N GLY A 136 18.39 6.19 13.29
CA GLY A 136 18.82 5.29 14.37
C GLY A 136 20.32 5.38 14.63
N TRP A 137 21.11 5.55 13.57
CA TRP A 137 22.54 5.79 13.65
C TRP A 137 22.90 7.11 14.31
N ILE A 138 22.28 8.22 13.89
CA ILE A 138 22.52 9.51 14.51
C ILE A 138 22.17 9.46 16.00
N SER A 139 21.07 8.79 16.35
CA SER A 139 20.69 8.58 17.75
C SER A 139 21.76 7.80 18.52
N ASN A 140 22.20 6.65 18.00
CA ASN A 140 23.24 5.83 18.64
C ASN A 140 24.58 6.57 18.76
N LEU A 141 25.00 7.28 17.71
CA LEU A 141 26.25 8.04 17.72
C LEU A 141 26.14 9.27 18.62
N SER A 142 24.98 9.92 18.73
CA SER A 142 24.78 11.06 19.64
C SER A 142 25.00 10.68 21.11
N SER A 143 24.78 9.42 21.48
CA SER A 143 25.11 8.91 22.83
C SER A 143 26.60 8.95 23.16
N LEU A 144 27.47 9.04 22.14
CA LEU A 144 28.92 9.16 22.30
C LEU A 144 29.37 10.60 22.59
N GLY A 145 28.46 11.58 22.55
CA GLY A 145 28.75 12.96 22.90
C GLY A 145 29.84 13.59 22.02
N LYS A 146 30.88 14.16 22.65
CA LYS A 146 31.96 14.86 21.95
C LYS A 146 32.86 13.93 21.13
N ASP A 147 32.86 12.63 21.42
CA ASP A 147 33.75 11.68 20.75
C ASP A 147 33.36 11.42 19.29
N VAL A 148 32.11 11.71 18.91
CA VAL A 148 31.65 11.70 17.49
C VAL A 148 32.39 12.73 16.63
N LEU A 149 32.92 13.79 17.25
CA LEU A 149 33.67 14.84 16.56
C LEU A 149 35.14 14.47 16.33
N ASN A 150 35.58 13.29 16.76
CA ASN A 150 36.92 12.80 16.53
C ASN A 150 36.94 11.78 15.36
N LEU A 151 38.13 11.62 14.76
CA LEU A 151 38.36 10.46 13.91
C LEU A 151 38.20 9.19 14.76
N PRO A 152 37.54 8.15 14.23
CA PRO A 152 37.14 7.96 12.82
C PRO A 152 35.69 8.37 12.47
N PHE A 153 34.93 8.94 13.41
CA PHE A 153 33.48 9.07 13.26
C PHE A 153 33.05 10.27 12.40
N VAL A 154 33.84 11.37 12.35
CA VAL A 154 33.47 12.59 11.60
C VAL A 154 33.14 12.34 10.14
N PRO A 155 33.97 11.66 9.32
CA PRO A 155 33.68 11.46 7.90
C PRO A 155 32.45 10.57 7.70
N ILE A 156 32.30 9.52 8.51
CA ILE A 156 31.16 8.59 8.46
C ILE A 156 29.88 9.34 8.81
N PHE A 157 29.89 10.11 9.91
CA PHE A 157 28.77 10.90 10.39
C PHE A 157 28.34 11.97 9.37
N SER A 158 29.30 12.65 8.74
CA SER A 158 29.05 13.64 7.70
C SER A 158 28.33 13.03 6.49
N LEU A 159 28.74 11.82 6.08
CA LEU A 159 28.07 11.10 4.99
C LEU A 159 26.66 10.64 5.38
N LEU A 160 26.44 10.20 6.62
CA LEU A 160 25.11 9.83 7.09
C LEU A 160 24.16 11.03 7.11
N ILE A 161 24.60 12.19 7.60
CA ILE A 161 23.81 13.42 7.53
C ILE A 161 23.52 13.80 6.08
N THR A 162 24.54 13.72 5.21
CA THR A 162 24.37 14.00 3.78
C THR A 162 23.33 13.07 3.15
N ASN A 163 23.35 11.79 3.49
CA ASN A 163 22.34 10.82 3.05
C ASN A 163 20.94 11.16 3.51
N ILE A 164 20.78 11.63 4.74
CA ILE A 164 19.47 12.07 5.25
C ILE A 164 18.97 13.28 4.48
N ILE A 165 19.81 14.30 4.30
CA ILE A 165 19.45 15.51 3.57
C ILE A 165 19.08 15.18 2.13
N LEU A 166 19.92 14.40 1.43
CA LEU A 166 19.66 13.94 0.06
C LEU A 166 18.40 13.07 -0.02
N GLY A 167 18.17 12.21 0.98
CA GLY A 167 16.98 11.36 1.07
C GLY A 167 15.70 12.20 1.20
N ILE A 168 15.70 13.19 2.10
CA ILE A 168 14.57 14.12 2.30
C ILE A 168 14.30 14.91 1.02
N ILE A 169 15.34 15.48 0.41
CA ILE A 169 15.23 16.22 -0.85
C ILE A 169 14.67 15.31 -1.96
N SER A 170 15.19 14.07 -2.08
CA SER A 170 14.70 13.11 -3.06
C SER A 170 13.22 12.80 -2.84
N VAL A 171 12.79 12.55 -1.60
CA VAL A 171 11.38 12.24 -1.29
C VAL A 171 10.47 13.40 -1.70
N ILE A 172 10.78 14.62 -1.25
CA ILE A 172 9.93 15.79 -1.45
C ILE A 172 9.85 16.17 -2.94
N PHE A 173 11.00 16.27 -3.61
CA PHE A 173 11.07 16.86 -4.94
C PHE A 173 10.92 15.84 -6.07
N ILE A 174 11.32 14.59 -5.85
CA ILE A 174 11.44 13.59 -6.93
C ILE A 174 10.47 12.43 -6.70
N THR A 175 10.65 11.69 -5.61
CA THR A 175 9.97 10.41 -5.41
C THR A 175 8.47 10.57 -5.18
N TRP A 176 8.05 11.64 -4.50
CA TRP A 176 6.65 11.99 -4.38
C TRP A 176 5.96 12.17 -5.74
N HIS A 177 6.62 12.83 -6.69
CA HIS A 177 6.08 13.05 -8.03
C HIS A 177 5.98 11.74 -8.82
N VAL A 178 7.01 10.89 -8.72
CA VAL A 178 6.98 9.55 -9.31
C VAL A 178 5.83 8.70 -8.76
N TYR A 179 5.57 8.79 -7.46
CA TYR A 179 4.41 8.14 -6.84
C TYR A 179 3.08 8.65 -7.37
N LEU A 180 2.92 9.97 -7.51
CA LEU A 180 1.70 10.56 -8.09
C LEU A 180 1.46 10.11 -9.54
N ILE A 181 2.52 10.03 -10.35
CA ILE A 181 2.45 9.52 -11.73
C ILE A 181 1.98 8.06 -11.72
N LYS A 182 2.59 7.20 -10.89
CA LYS A 182 2.15 5.80 -10.76
C LYS A 182 0.67 5.70 -10.38
N MET A 183 0.23 6.51 -9.41
CA MET A 183 -1.15 6.52 -8.93
C MET A 183 -2.14 6.96 -10.01
N SER A 184 -1.80 7.94 -10.85
CA SER A 184 -2.68 8.35 -11.96
C SER A 184 -2.83 7.24 -13.00
N PHE A 185 -1.73 6.56 -13.36
CA PHE A 185 -1.78 5.42 -14.28
C PHE A 185 -2.57 4.25 -13.69
N ALA A 186 -2.35 3.90 -12.41
CA ALA A 186 -3.11 2.85 -11.73
C ALA A 186 -4.61 3.15 -11.69
N ARG A 187 -4.99 4.42 -11.44
CA ARG A 187 -6.39 4.86 -11.47
C ARG A 187 -6.99 4.76 -12.87
N ALA A 188 -6.29 5.25 -13.89
CA ALA A 188 -6.76 5.20 -15.27
C ALA A 188 -6.94 3.76 -15.76
N THR A 189 -5.96 2.88 -15.48
CA THR A 189 -6.07 1.44 -15.80
C THR A 189 -7.27 0.81 -15.10
N ARG A 190 -7.49 1.10 -13.82
CA ARG A 190 -8.65 0.57 -13.08
C ARG A 190 -9.98 1.05 -13.70
N LEU A 191 -10.07 2.32 -14.11
CA LEU A 191 -11.26 2.86 -14.76
C LEU A 191 -11.51 2.21 -16.14
N GLU A 192 -10.46 2.01 -16.94
CA GLU A 192 -10.54 1.32 -18.22
C GLU A 192 -10.98 -0.14 -18.05
N THR A 193 -10.44 -0.85 -17.06
CA THR A 193 -10.87 -2.23 -16.75
C THR A 193 -12.32 -2.30 -16.31
N ILE A 194 -12.78 -1.38 -15.46
CA ILE A 194 -14.19 -1.32 -15.02
C ILE A 194 -15.11 -1.03 -16.21
N ARG A 195 -14.73 -0.11 -17.11
CA ARG A 195 -15.50 0.20 -18.32
C ARG A 195 -15.57 -1.00 -19.27
N ALA A 196 -14.45 -1.67 -19.50
CA ALA A 196 -14.40 -2.88 -20.34
C ALA A 196 -15.29 -3.99 -19.77
N MET A 197 -15.18 -4.25 -18.47
CA MET A 197 -16.02 -5.22 -17.76
C MET A 197 -17.51 -4.85 -17.86
N SER A 198 -17.88 -3.59 -17.63
CA SER A 198 -19.27 -3.13 -17.75
C SER A 198 -19.81 -3.29 -19.16
N GLN A 199 -18.99 -3.10 -20.20
CA GLN A 199 -19.37 -3.32 -21.59
C GLN A 199 -19.53 -4.81 -21.93
N GLU A 200 -18.71 -5.69 -21.37
CA GLU A 200 -18.88 -7.14 -21.52
C GLU A 200 -20.15 -7.62 -20.82
N PHE A 201 -20.43 -7.13 -19.61
CA PHE A 201 -21.67 -7.44 -18.90
C PHE A 201 -22.92 -6.93 -19.63
N SER A 202 -22.88 -5.73 -20.21
CA SER A 202 -24.03 -5.22 -20.97
C SER A 202 -24.30 -6.03 -22.24
N LYS A 203 -23.25 -6.48 -22.93
CA LYS A 203 -23.37 -7.42 -24.07
C LYS A 203 -23.97 -8.76 -23.64
N PHE A 204 -23.54 -9.31 -22.50
CA PHE A 204 -24.08 -10.56 -21.97
C PHE A 204 -25.56 -10.42 -21.56
N SER A 205 -25.94 -9.29 -20.97
CA SER A 205 -27.34 -9.00 -20.61
C SER A 205 -28.24 -8.85 -21.85
N GLN A 206 -27.75 -8.23 -22.93
CA GLN A 206 -28.50 -8.11 -24.18
C GLN A 206 -28.67 -9.44 -24.93
N GLN A 207 -27.76 -10.40 -24.74
CA GLN A 207 -27.81 -11.72 -25.38
C GLN A 207 -28.61 -12.77 -24.59
N ASN A 208 -29.03 -12.47 -23.36
CA ASN A 208 -29.81 -13.40 -22.54
C ASN A 208 -31.32 -13.04 -22.60
N PRO A 209 -32.17 -13.84 -23.27
CA PRO A 209 -33.60 -13.54 -23.44
C PRO A 209 -34.43 -13.68 -22.15
N PHE A 210 -33.84 -14.24 -21.09
CA PHE A 210 -34.44 -14.25 -19.75
C PHE A 210 -33.92 -13.05 -18.97
N GLY A 211 -34.64 -11.92 -19.07
CA GLY A 211 -34.28 -10.59 -18.59
C GLY A 211 -33.93 -10.49 -17.10
N PHE A 212 -32.74 -10.97 -16.72
CA PHE A 212 -32.09 -10.60 -15.47
C PHE A 212 -31.51 -9.20 -15.62
N ASN A 213 -32.35 -8.20 -15.32
CA ASN A 213 -31.96 -6.82 -15.17
C ASN A 213 -31.24 -6.65 -13.82
N TYR A 214 -30.03 -7.19 -13.69
CA TYR A 214 -29.17 -6.91 -12.54
C TYR A 214 -28.71 -5.45 -12.67
N PRO A 215 -29.07 -4.55 -11.74
CA PRO A 215 -28.57 -3.18 -11.79
C PRO A 215 -27.04 -3.24 -11.65
N PRO A 216 -26.29 -2.57 -12.56
CA PRO A 216 -24.85 -2.54 -12.46
C PRO A 216 -24.50 -1.83 -11.15
N PHE A 217 -23.50 -2.36 -10.47
CA PHE A 217 -22.96 -1.93 -9.19
C PHE A 217 -22.42 -0.49 -9.26
N ASN A 218 -23.31 0.50 -9.39
CA ASN A 218 -23.03 1.93 -9.37
C ASN A 218 -23.62 2.50 -8.09
N GLY A 219 -22.77 2.76 -7.09
CA GLY A 219 -23.25 3.35 -5.84
C GLY A 219 -22.18 3.41 -4.74
N ALA A 220 -20.98 3.87 -5.07
CA ALA A 220 -20.08 4.43 -4.07
C ALA A 220 -20.16 5.95 -4.20
N ASN A 221 -21.13 6.56 -3.51
CA ASN A 221 -21.10 7.97 -3.12
C ASN A 221 -21.78 8.07 -1.75
N ALA A 222 -21.05 8.67 -0.82
CA ALA A 222 -21.40 8.86 0.57
C ALA A 222 -22.27 10.11 0.73
N GLU A 223 -23.36 10.02 1.49
CA GLU A 223 -24.05 11.18 2.05
C GLU A 223 -24.63 10.82 3.44
N GLN A 224 -24.04 11.47 4.46
CA GLN A 224 -24.59 11.90 5.75
C GLN A 224 -25.61 11.01 6.49
N ALA A 225 -25.12 10.31 7.52
CA ALA A 225 -25.94 9.89 8.65
C ALA A 225 -25.95 10.99 9.72
N THR A 226 -27.08 11.69 9.87
CA THR A 226 -27.47 12.34 11.12
C THR A 226 -28.12 11.30 12.02
N SER A 227 -27.50 11.09 13.17
CA SER A 227 -28.03 10.35 14.31
C SER A 227 -29.30 11.01 14.84
N ASP A 228 -30.33 10.21 15.11
CA ASP A 228 -31.23 10.48 16.22
C ASP A 228 -31.62 9.16 16.90
N GLU A 229 -31.31 9.13 18.20
CA GLU A 229 -31.66 8.12 19.18
C GLU A 229 -33.10 8.29 19.67
N ASN A 230 -33.57 7.25 20.39
CA ASN A 230 -34.77 7.13 21.24
C ASN A 230 -36.01 6.56 20.52
N GLN A 231 -36.77 5.60 21.06
CA GLN A 231 -36.88 5.09 22.44
C GLN A 231 -37.65 3.76 22.43
N ASN A 232 -37.08 2.77 23.13
CA ASN A 232 -37.68 1.89 24.15
C ASN A 232 -39.17 1.40 24.11
N GLN A 233 -39.28 0.13 24.52
CA GLN A 233 -40.37 -0.55 25.27
C GLN A 233 -41.40 -1.42 24.53
N ASN A 234 -41.23 -2.73 24.75
CA ASN A 234 -42.25 -3.79 24.78
C ASN A 234 -43.14 -3.59 26.04
N PRO A 235 -44.41 -4.09 26.12
CA PRO A 235 -44.64 -5.54 26.16
C PRO A 235 -46.01 -6.08 25.63
N ASN A 236 -46.01 -7.39 25.34
CA ASN A 236 -47.10 -8.39 25.36
C ASN A 236 -48.56 -7.98 25.06
N TYR A 237 -49.08 -8.49 23.94
CA TYR A 237 -50.43 -9.06 23.84
C TYR A 237 -50.44 -10.26 22.88
N ALA A 238 -50.99 -11.39 23.35
CA ALA A 238 -51.40 -12.50 22.50
C ALA A 238 -52.78 -12.15 21.91
N GLN A 239 -52.85 -12.08 20.58
CA GLN A 239 -54.10 -11.97 19.82
C GLN A 239 -53.90 -12.60 18.45
N GLU A 240 -54.93 -13.32 18.03
CA GLU A 240 -55.03 -14.17 16.85
C GLU A 240 -54.58 -13.48 15.55
N GLU A 241 -54.00 -14.29 14.66
CA GLU A 241 -53.45 -13.92 13.36
C GLU A 241 -54.48 -13.16 12.49
N ILE A 242 -54.39 -11.84 12.51
CA ILE A 242 -54.75 -11.02 11.36
C ILE A 242 -53.45 -10.78 10.61
N LYS A 243 -53.18 -11.60 9.59
CA LYS A 243 -52.03 -11.42 8.69
C LYS A 243 -52.01 -9.98 8.17
N LYS A 244 -50.99 -9.22 8.57
CA LYS A 244 -50.76 -7.88 8.07
C LYS A 244 -50.47 -7.97 6.56
N PRO A 245 -50.83 -6.94 5.76
CA PRO A 245 -50.57 -6.93 4.31
C PRO A 245 -49.07 -7.08 3.93
N GLN A 246 -48.13 -6.97 4.88
CA GLN A 246 -46.70 -7.24 4.68
C GLN A 246 -46.35 -8.73 4.55
N ASP A 247 -47.12 -9.65 5.15
CA ASP A 247 -46.81 -11.09 5.11
C ASP A 247 -47.20 -11.74 3.77
N LEU A 248 -48.25 -11.24 3.12
CA LEU A 248 -48.66 -11.70 1.78
C LEU A 248 -47.64 -11.33 0.68
N GLU A 249 -46.89 -10.25 0.86
CA GLU A 249 -45.85 -9.85 -0.10
C GLU A 249 -44.56 -10.68 0.09
N LYS A 250 -44.22 -11.00 1.35
CA LYS A 250 -43.14 -11.93 1.69
C LYS A 250 -43.39 -13.30 1.05
N ASP A 251 -44.58 -13.86 1.26
CA ASP A 251 -44.91 -15.21 0.78
C ASP A 251 -44.89 -15.27 -0.75
N LYS A 252 -45.40 -14.25 -1.45
CA LYS A 252 -45.33 -14.17 -2.92
C LYS A 252 -43.91 -14.08 -3.46
N GLN A 253 -43.01 -13.37 -2.77
CA GLN A 253 -41.62 -13.23 -3.22
C GLN A 253 -40.82 -14.51 -2.94
N ILE A 254 -41.06 -15.18 -1.81
CA ILE A 254 -40.44 -16.48 -1.50
C ILE A 254 -40.95 -17.54 -2.49
N GLN A 255 -42.24 -17.54 -2.83
CA GLN A 255 -42.80 -18.49 -3.79
C GLN A 255 -42.17 -18.34 -5.19
N LYS A 256 -41.93 -17.10 -5.64
CA LYS A 256 -41.16 -16.84 -6.88
C LYS A 256 -39.72 -17.35 -6.82
N LEU A 257 -39.07 -17.30 -5.65
CA LEU A 257 -37.72 -17.87 -5.48
C LEU A 257 -37.76 -19.41 -5.50
N LEU A 258 -38.82 -20.02 -4.94
CA LEU A 258 -39.02 -21.47 -4.96
C LEU A 258 -39.26 -22.04 -6.36
N GLU A 259 -39.80 -21.23 -7.28
CA GLU A 259 -39.99 -21.62 -8.69
C GLU A 259 -38.67 -21.70 -9.48
N LEU A 260 -37.59 -21.09 -8.98
CA LEU A 260 -36.27 -21.12 -9.63
C LEU A 260 -35.62 -22.52 -9.53
N LYS A 261 -34.72 -22.83 -10.46
CA LYS A 261 -33.89 -24.04 -10.35
C LYS A 261 -32.90 -23.87 -9.20
N THR A 262 -32.59 -24.95 -8.48
CA THR A 262 -31.68 -24.93 -7.32
C THR A 262 -30.32 -24.31 -7.64
N GLU A 263 -29.78 -24.56 -8.84
CA GLU A 263 -28.54 -23.96 -9.33
C GLU A 263 -28.58 -22.42 -9.41
N GLN A 264 -29.75 -21.84 -9.71
CA GLN A 264 -29.93 -20.39 -9.76
C GLN A 264 -29.97 -19.80 -8.35
N LEU A 265 -30.60 -20.49 -7.39
CA LEU A 265 -30.59 -20.10 -5.98
C LEU A 265 -29.18 -20.15 -5.38
N TYR A 266 -28.39 -21.17 -5.74
CA TYR A 266 -26.98 -21.27 -5.34
C TYR A 266 -26.13 -20.10 -5.84
N LYS A 267 -26.30 -19.70 -7.10
CA LYS A 267 -25.61 -18.52 -7.65
C LYS A 267 -26.02 -17.23 -6.94
N MET A 268 -27.31 -17.06 -6.63
CA MET A 268 -27.78 -15.90 -5.87
C MET A 268 -27.21 -15.87 -4.45
N ALA A 269 -27.13 -17.02 -3.79
CA ALA A 269 -26.58 -17.14 -2.45
C ALA A 269 -25.07 -16.89 -2.38
N GLU A 270 -24.32 -17.34 -3.38
CA GLU A 270 -22.90 -17.04 -3.55
C GLU A 270 -22.65 -15.53 -3.71
N VAL A 271 -23.45 -14.86 -4.54
CA VAL A 271 -23.38 -13.41 -4.75
C VAL A 271 -23.76 -12.62 -3.49
N LEU A 272 -24.71 -13.14 -2.71
CA LEU A 272 -25.12 -12.54 -1.43
C LEU A 272 -24.17 -12.87 -0.27
N GLY A 273 -23.14 -13.69 -0.49
CA GLY A 273 -22.19 -14.10 0.54
C GLY A 273 -22.81 -14.99 1.62
N ILE A 274 -23.85 -15.75 1.29
CA ILE A 274 -24.52 -16.67 2.22
C ILE A 274 -23.65 -17.93 2.36
N PHE A 275 -22.86 -18.03 3.41
CA PHE A 275 -22.01 -19.19 3.68
C PHE A 275 -22.84 -20.47 3.92
N GLY A 276 -22.35 -21.62 3.45
CA GLY A 276 -23.01 -22.92 3.62
C GLY A 276 -24.23 -23.15 2.72
N PHE A 277 -24.43 -22.34 1.67
CA PHE A 277 -25.65 -22.38 0.84
C PHE A 277 -25.93 -23.72 0.15
N LYS A 278 -24.91 -24.57 -0.05
CA LYS A 278 -25.07 -25.91 -0.67
C LYS A 278 -25.69 -26.95 0.26
N GLU A 279 -25.65 -26.70 1.57
CA GLU A 279 -26.15 -27.61 2.61
C GLU A 279 -27.58 -27.25 3.06
N LEU A 280 -28.10 -26.12 2.56
CA LEU A 280 -29.45 -25.65 2.89
C LEU A 280 -30.50 -26.28 1.97
N SER A 281 -31.68 -26.55 2.53
CA SER A 281 -32.85 -26.91 1.74
C SER A 281 -33.26 -25.74 0.82
N LYS A 282 -33.99 -26.04 -0.25
CA LYS A 282 -34.37 -25.05 -1.26
C LYS A 282 -35.21 -23.92 -0.65
N GLU A 283 -36.03 -24.28 0.32
CA GLU A 283 -36.93 -23.42 1.07
C GLU A 283 -36.15 -22.49 2.01
N GLU A 284 -35.22 -23.03 2.79
CA GLU A 284 -34.35 -22.25 3.66
C GLU A 284 -33.45 -21.30 2.87
N LEU A 285 -32.99 -21.74 1.70
CA LEU A 285 -32.15 -20.94 0.82
C LEU A 285 -32.94 -19.77 0.23
N ALA A 286 -34.17 -20.01 -0.24
CA ALA A 286 -35.06 -18.97 -0.75
C ALA A 286 -35.38 -17.92 0.34
N GLU A 287 -35.65 -18.35 1.57
CA GLU A 287 -35.91 -17.44 2.69
C GLU A 287 -34.66 -16.63 3.06
N LYS A 288 -33.47 -17.25 3.12
CA LYS A 288 -32.23 -16.50 3.40
C LYS A 288 -31.91 -15.50 2.29
N ILE A 289 -32.11 -15.86 1.02
CA ILE A 289 -31.95 -14.93 -0.10
C ILE A 289 -32.89 -13.73 0.05
N TYR A 290 -34.16 -13.97 0.39
CA TYR A 290 -35.14 -12.89 0.65
C TYR A 290 -34.71 -11.97 1.81
N ILE A 291 -34.27 -12.54 2.93
CA ILE A 291 -33.83 -11.77 4.10
C ILE A 291 -32.60 -10.93 3.76
N TYR A 292 -31.59 -11.51 3.09
CA TYR A 292 -30.36 -10.80 2.75
C TYR A 292 -30.58 -9.68 1.74
N THR A 293 -31.52 -9.86 0.80
CA THR A 293 -31.89 -8.83 -0.18
C THR A 293 -32.69 -7.69 0.45
N ARG A 294 -33.62 -7.96 1.38
CA ARG A 294 -34.36 -6.93 2.14
C ARG A 294 -33.49 -6.19 3.15
N LYS A 295 -32.60 -6.89 3.88
CA LYS A 295 -31.72 -6.28 4.90
C LYS A 295 -30.71 -5.31 4.30
N LYS A 296 -30.31 -5.54 3.04
CA LYS A 296 -29.43 -4.63 2.28
C LYS A 296 -30.17 -3.38 1.76
N SER A 297 -31.50 -3.44 1.63
CA SER A 297 -32.37 -2.33 1.23
C SER A 297 -32.72 -1.37 2.37
N TYR A 298 -32.50 -1.73 3.63
CA TYR A 298 -32.77 -0.89 4.82
C TYR A 298 -31.52 -0.24 5.43
N LYS A 299 -30.34 -0.49 4.86
CA LYS A 299 -29.06 0.14 5.24
C LYS A 299 -28.49 1.04 4.14
N ALA A 300 -29.38 1.51 3.26
CA ALA A 300 -29.14 2.56 2.28
C ALA A 300 -30.18 3.66 2.53
#